data_AF-A0A5D6W1I4-F1
#
_entry.id   AF-A0A5D6W1I4-F1
#
_cell.length_a   1.000
_cell.length_b   1.000
_cell.length_c   1.000
_cell.angle_alpha   90.00
_cell.angle_beta   90.00
_cell.angle_gamma   90.00
#
_symmetry.space_group_name_H-M   'P 1'
#
loop_
_entity.id
_entity.type
_entity.pdbx_description
1 polymer ?
#
loop_
_entity_poly.entity_id
_entity_poly.type
_entity_poly.pdbx_seq_one_letter_code
_entity_poly.pdbx_strand_id
1 'polypeptide(L)'
;MNGFFTLFIILAFVDLAAHRPSLKPWAVTGRSVQMFTVSVATVFGAFILDADKLFFTLLYVLAIAGCLVIIFYSSALRFKLGSAAAEVTLPLPAPNYCTRYGLTQRETEVLDCILSGQSIAEISEALFISQRTVKFHITSLLRKTGTTSQKELLLLLYEKQGK
;
A
#
# COMPACT_ATOMS: atom_id res chain seq x y z
N MET A 1 -30.02 -22.12 0.61
CA MET A 1 -28.86 -21.94 -0.29
C MET A 1 -27.76 -23.01 -0.12
N ASN A 2 -28.00 -24.13 0.58
CA ASN A 2 -26.94 -25.09 0.93
C ASN A 2 -26.68 -26.19 -0.12
N GLY A 3 -27.61 -26.39 -1.06
CA GLY A 3 -27.51 -27.45 -2.07
C GLY A 3 -26.47 -27.17 -3.16
N PHE A 4 -26.31 -25.90 -3.56
CA PHE A 4 -25.44 -25.52 -4.68
C PHE A 4 -23.96 -25.80 -4.39
N PHE A 5 -23.47 -25.44 -3.21
CA PHE A 5 -22.07 -25.66 -2.82
C PHE A 5 -21.73 -27.15 -2.67
N THR A 6 -22.69 -27.93 -2.17
CA THR A 6 -22.59 -29.39 -2.06
C THR A 6 -22.46 -30.04 -3.44
N LEU A 7 -23.31 -29.63 -4.39
CA LEU A 7 -23.25 -30.12 -5.77
C LEU A 7 -21.96 -29.69 -6.48
N PHE A 8 -21.50 -28.46 -6.27
CA PHE A 8 -20.27 -27.94 -6.86
C PHE A 8 -19.03 -28.75 -6.44
N ILE A 9 -18.86 -29.04 -5.14
CA ILE A 9 -17.73 -29.84 -4.65
C ILE A 9 -17.80 -31.27 -5.17
N ILE A 10 -18.98 -31.91 -5.13
CA ILE A 10 -19.14 -33.29 -5.61
C ILE A 10 -18.83 -33.36 -7.11
N LEU A 11 -19.33 -32.43 -7.92
CA LEU A 11 -19.09 -32.39 -9.36
C LEU A 11 -17.62 -32.13 -9.69
N ALA A 12 -16.95 -31.22 -8.96
CA ALA A 12 -15.52 -30.94 -9.17
C ALA A 12 -14.64 -32.18 -8.94
N PHE A 13 -14.93 -32.99 -7.90
CA PHE A 13 -14.20 -34.23 -7.64
C PHE A 13 -14.54 -35.35 -8.63
N VAL A 14 -15.79 -35.43 -9.10
CA VAL A 14 -16.23 -36.41 -10.11
C VAL A 14 -15.61 -36.11 -11.47
N ASP A 15 -15.58 -34.84 -11.88
CA ASP A 15 -14.98 -34.40 -13.15
C ASP A 15 -13.44 -34.59 -13.17
N LEU A 16 -12.80 -34.34 -12.04
CA LEU A 16 -11.37 -34.61 -11.83
C LEU A 16 -11.04 -36.12 -11.90
N ALA A 17 -11.94 -36.97 -11.40
CA ALA A 17 -11.79 -38.43 -11.46
C ALA A 17 -12.02 -38.99 -12.87
N ALA A 18 -12.88 -38.36 -13.67
CA ALA A 18 -13.20 -38.80 -15.03
C ALA A 18 -12.01 -38.68 -16.00
N HIS A 19 -11.12 -37.70 -15.80
CA HIS A 19 -9.96 -37.46 -16.67
C HIS A 19 -8.70 -38.26 -16.31
N ARG A 20 -8.67 -38.99 -15.19
CA ARG A 20 -7.49 -39.71 -14.68
C ARG A 20 -7.89 -41.07 -14.06
N PRO A 21 -7.85 -42.19 -14.82
CA PRO A 21 -8.36 -43.49 -14.37
C PRO A 21 -7.61 -44.12 -13.18
N SER A 22 -6.44 -43.60 -12.80
CA SER A 22 -5.70 -43.99 -11.58
C SER A 22 -6.26 -43.40 -10.29
N LEU A 23 -7.18 -42.42 -10.35
CA LEU A 23 -7.72 -41.70 -9.20
C LEU A 23 -9.12 -42.18 -8.76
N LYS A 24 -9.55 -43.39 -9.16
CA LYS A 24 -10.82 -43.99 -8.71
C LYS A 24 -11.09 -43.92 -7.19
N PRO A 25 -10.11 -44.07 -6.27
CA PRO A 25 -10.38 -43.89 -4.83
C PRO A 25 -10.61 -42.43 -4.40
N TRP A 26 -10.20 -41.43 -5.21
CA TRP A 26 -10.37 -40.01 -4.91
C TRP A 26 -11.78 -39.49 -5.22
N ALA A 27 -12.62 -40.25 -5.93
CA ALA A 27 -14.02 -39.87 -6.13
C ALA A 27 -14.81 -39.82 -4.80
N VAL A 28 -14.37 -40.54 -3.77
CA VAL A 28 -15.04 -40.62 -2.46
C VAL A 28 -14.52 -39.57 -1.47
N THR A 29 -13.33 -39.01 -1.68
CA THR A 29 -12.70 -38.07 -0.73
C THR A 29 -13.44 -36.74 -0.61
N GLY A 30 -14.17 -36.31 -1.65
CA GLY A 30 -15.02 -35.11 -1.60
C GLY A 30 -16.07 -35.15 -0.48
N ARG A 31 -16.64 -36.33 -0.18
CA ARG A 31 -17.58 -36.48 0.94
C ARG A 31 -16.89 -36.38 2.30
N SER A 32 -15.69 -36.93 2.45
CA SER A 32 -14.93 -36.84 3.70
C SER A 32 -14.49 -35.39 4.00
N VAL A 33 -14.04 -34.64 2.98
CA VAL A 33 -13.68 -33.22 3.12
C VAL A 33 -14.91 -32.38 3.49
N GLN A 34 -16.07 -32.68 2.88
CA GLN A 34 -17.32 -32.03 3.22
C GLN A 34 -17.74 -32.30 4.67
N MET A 35 -17.71 -33.57 5.11
CA MET A 35 -18.07 -33.93 6.49
C MET A 35 -17.11 -33.34 7.51
N PHE A 36 -15.83 -33.27 7.18
CA PHE A 36 -14.83 -32.61 8.03
C PHE A 36 -15.11 -31.11 8.15
N THR A 37 -15.37 -30.43 7.04
CA THR A 37 -15.69 -28.99 7.02
C THR A 37 -16.95 -28.68 7.82
N VAL A 38 -17.99 -29.50 7.67
CA VAL A 38 -19.24 -29.36 8.44
C VAL A 38 -18.98 -29.64 9.92
N SER A 39 -18.21 -30.68 10.27
CA SER A 39 -17.88 -30.99 11.67
C SER A 39 -17.13 -29.84 12.33
N VAL A 40 -16.11 -29.28 11.66
CA VAL A 40 -15.36 -28.13 12.16
C VAL A 40 -16.27 -26.91 12.31
N ALA A 41 -17.10 -26.60 11.31
CA ALA A 41 -18.02 -25.48 11.37
C ALA A 41 -19.08 -25.63 12.47
N THR A 42 -19.60 -26.83 12.69
CA THR A 42 -20.58 -27.11 13.74
C THR A 42 -19.97 -27.03 15.13
N VAL A 43 -18.80 -27.62 15.35
CA VAL A 43 -18.08 -27.54 16.64
C VAL A 43 -17.68 -26.09 16.95
N PHE A 44 -17.12 -25.39 15.95
CA PHE A 44 -16.70 -24.00 16.11
C PHE A 44 -17.90 -23.06 16.27
N GLY A 45 -18.99 -23.29 15.55
CA GLY A 45 -20.23 -22.53 15.70
C GLY A 45 -20.89 -22.74 17.06
N ALA A 46 -20.94 -23.98 17.56
CA ALA A 46 -21.43 -24.28 18.90
C ALA A 46 -20.56 -23.61 19.97
N PHE A 47 -19.23 -23.66 19.82
CA PHE A 47 -18.30 -22.95 20.69
C PHE A 47 -18.51 -21.43 20.67
N ILE A 48 -18.82 -20.83 19.52
CA ILE A 48 -19.13 -19.40 19.40
C ILE A 48 -20.45 -19.04 20.11
N LEU A 49 -21.45 -19.92 20.06
CA LEU A 49 -22.74 -19.69 20.70
C LEU A 49 -22.68 -19.88 22.22
N ASP A 50 -21.84 -20.81 22.68
CA ASP A 50 -21.58 -21.08 24.10
C ASP A 50 -20.58 -20.09 24.71
N ALA A 51 -19.76 -19.44 23.86
CA ALA A 51 -18.83 -18.42 24.29
C ALA A 51 -19.56 -17.18 24.84
N ASP A 52 -19.10 -16.73 26.02
CA ASP A 52 -19.66 -15.56 26.68
C ASP A 52 -19.56 -14.30 25.82
N LYS A 53 -20.60 -13.45 25.88
CA LYS A 53 -20.60 -12.11 25.24
C LYS A 53 -19.40 -11.26 25.66
N LEU A 54 -18.88 -11.48 26.87
CA LEU A 54 -17.67 -10.84 27.38
C LEU A 54 -16.43 -11.20 26.57
N PHE A 55 -16.29 -12.46 26.14
CA PHE A 55 -15.15 -12.91 25.34
C PHE A 55 -15.07 -12.16 24.01
N PHE A 56 -16.19 -12.07 23.28
CA PHE A 56 -16.26 -11.34 22.01
C PHE A 56 -16.05 -9.84 22.18
N THR A 57 -16.59 -9.26 23.25
CA THR A 57 -16.43 -7.83 23.55
C THR A 57 -14.98 -7.51 23.88
N LEU A 58 -14.31 -8.34 24.67
CA LEU A 58 -12.89 -8.18 25.00
C LEU A 58 -12.01 -8.35 23.75
N LEU A 59 -12.26 -9.37 22.93
CA LEU A 59 -11.56 -9.58 21.67
C LEU A 59 -11.71 -8.38 20.73
N TYR A 60 -12.92 -7.84 20.62
CA TYR A 60 -13.21 -6.67 19.78
C TYR A 60 -12.50 -5.41 20.29
N VAL A 61 -12.51 -5.16 21.61
CA VAL A 61 -11.80 -4.03 22.23
C VAL A 61 -10.29 -4.14 22.04
N LEU A 62 -9.71 -5.34 22.22
CA LEU A 62 -8.28 -5.58 21.97
C LEU A 62 -7.92 -5.35 20.50
N ALA A 63 -8.77 -5.77 19.56
CA ALA A 63 -8.54 -5.53 18.14
C ALA A 63 -8.53 -4.03 17.82
N ILE A 64 -9.47 -3.25 18.36
CA ILE A 64 -9.50 -1.78 18.19
C ILE A 64 -8.25 -1.16 18.81
N ALA A 65 -7.89 -1.54 20.04
CA ALA A 65 -6.70 -1.02 20.71
C ALA A 65 -5.43 -1.31 19.90
N GLY A 66 -5.28 -2.53 19.39
CA GLY A 66 -4.17 -2.91 18.50
C GLY A 66 -4.12 -2.06 17.22
N CYS A 67 -5.26 -1.87 16.56
CA CYS A 67 -5.36 -0.99 15.40
C CYS A 67 -4.96 0.45 15.73
N LEU A 68 -5.43 1.01 16.84
CA LEU A 68 -5.07 2.36 17.28
C LEU A 68 -3.57 2.48 17.55
N VAL A 69 -2.98 1.47 18.20
CA VAL A 69 -1.54 1.40 18.47
C VAL A 69 -0.74 1.36 17.16
N ILE A 70 -1.16 0.57 16.17
CA ILE A 70 -0.50 0.51 14.85
C ILE A 70 -0.62 1.84 14.11
N ILE A 71 -1.79 2.47 14.12
CA ILE A 71 -2.00 3.78 13.51
C ILE A 71 -1.15 4.84 14.21
N PHE A 72 -1.06 4.80 15.54
CA PHE A 72 -0.24 5.73 16.32
C PHE A 72 1.25 5.52 16.04
N TYR A 73 1.76 4.29 16.05
CA TYR A 73 3.17 4.02 15.73
C TYR A 73 3.51 4.38 14.29
N SER A 74 2.62 4.08 13.33
CA SER A 74 2.85 4.42 11.93
C SER A 74 2.79 5.92 11.67
N SER A 75 1.89 6.66 12.34
CA SER A 75 1.85 8.13 12.27
C SER A 75 3.04 8.77 12.97
N ALA A 76 3.46 8.28 14.15
CA ALA A 76 4.65 8.75 14.85
C ALA A 76 5.94 8.49 14.04
N LEU A 77 6.06 7.34 13.37
CA LEU A 77 7.19 7.02 12.51
C LEU A 77 7.23 7.91 11.26
N ARG A 78 6.08 8.15 10.62
CA ARG A 78 5.95 9.08 9.48
C ARG A 78 6.28 10.51 9.90
N PHE A 79 5.84 10.94 11.07
CA PHE A 79 6.14 12.26 11.62
C PHE A 79 7.62 12.42 11.94
N LYS A 80 8.28 11.42 12.54
CA LYS A 80 9.73 11.46 12.77
C LYS A 80 10.52 11.48 11.46
N LEU A 81 10.13 10.72 10.46
CA LEU A 81 10.75 10.75 9.13
C LEU A 81 10.52 12.09 8.42
N GLY A 82 9.31 12.67 8.52
CA GLY A 82 8.99 13.99 7.97
C GLY A 82 9.69 15.14 8.70
N SER A 83 9.78 15.07 10.03
CA SER A 83 10.48 16.06 10.87
C SER A 83 11.99 15.96 10.69
N ALA A 84 12.57 14.75 10.60
CA ALA A 84 13.99 14.59 10.28
C ALA A 84 14.31 15.09 8.87
N ALA A 85 13.40 14.94 7.91
CA ALA A 85 13.53 15.55 6.59
C ALA A 85 13.42 17.09 6.64
N ALA A 86 12.55 17.63 7.51
CA ALA A 86 12.40 19.08 7.69
C ALA A 86 13.61 19.72 8.41
N GLU A 87 14.26 18.99 9.32
CA GLU A 87 15.44 19.47 10.05
C GLU A 87 16.73 19.43 9.21
N VAL A 88 16.74 18.64 8.13
CA VAL A 88 17.73 18.77 7.04
C VAL A 88 17.32 19.95 6.14
N THR A 89 17.18 21.14 6.74
CA THR A 89 17.30 22.39 6.01
C THR A 89 18.79 22.58 5.73
N LEU A 90 19.31 21.84 4.75
CA LEU A 90 20.63 22.11 4.22
C LEU A 90 20.60 23.55 3.71
N PRO A 91 21.56 24.41 4.09
CA PRO A 91 21.58 25.79 3.65
C PRO A 91 21.64 25.78 2.12
N LEU A 92 20.53 26.06 1.45
CA LEU A 92 20.41 26.07 0.00
C LEU A 92 21.33 27.15 -0.58
N PRO A 93 22.46 26.80 -1.24
CA PRO A 93 23.26 27.75 -1.96
C PRO A 93 22.86 27.72 -3.44
N ALA A 94 22.16 28.78 -3.84
CA ALA A 94 22.29 29.51 -5.10
C ALA A 94 21.55 29.05 -6.39
N PRO A 95 21.11 30.04 -7.20
CA PRO A 95 19.96 30.01 -8.12
C PRO A 95 20.27 29.45 -9.51
N ASN A 96 21.33 28.66 -9.64
CA ASN A 96 21.93 28.36 -10.95
C ASN A 96 21.41 27.06 -11.59
N TYR A 97 20.50 26.35 -10.93
CA TYR A 97 19.86 25.16 -11.52
C TYR A 97 19.08 25.49 -12.78
N CYS A 98 18.44 26.67 -12.81
CA CYS A 98 17.70 27.16 -13.97
C CYS A 98 18.60 27.27 -15.20
N THR A 99 19.77 27.90 -15.05
CA THR A 99 20.75 28.07 -16.13
C THR A 99 21.45 26.76 -16.49
N ARG A 100 21.74 25.91 -15.50
CA ARG A 100 22.45 24.65 -15.71
C ARG A 100 21.65 23.61 -16.50
N TYR A 101 20.35 23.52 -16.25
CA TYR A 101 19.46 22.52 -16.86
C TYR A 101 18.41 23.13 -17.81
N GLY A 102 18.45 24.44 -18.05
CA GLY A 102 17.47 25.14 -18.91
C GLY A 102 16.04 24.99 -18.38
N LEU A 103 15.86 25.10 -17.06
CA LEU A 103 14.54 25.01 -16.44
C LEU A 103 13.72 26.27 -16.75
N THR A 104 12.44 26.07 -17.06
CA THR A 104 11.47 27.16 -17.17
C THR A 104 11.10 27.67 -15.78
N GLN A 105 10.58 28.89 -15.69
CA GLN A 105 10.13 29.49 -14.42
C GLN A 105 9.20 28.55 -13.63
N ARG A 106 8.24 27.90 -14.31
CA ARG A 106 7.32 26.97 -13.66
C ARG A 106 7.98 25.68 -13.18
N GLU A 107 8.98 25.18 -13.90
CA GLU A 107 9.76 24.03 -13.44
C GLU A 107 10.62 24.38 -12.23
N THR A 108 11.15 25.61 -12.16
CA THR A 108 11.87 26.11 -10.99
C THR A 108 10.96 26.22 -9.77
N GLU A 109 9.79 26.84 -9.90
CA GLU A 109 8.80 26.94 -8.82
C GLU A 109 8.43 25.55 -8.27
N VAL A 110 8.21 24.58 -9.17
CA VAL A 110 7.92 23.18 -8.78
C VAL A 110 9.14 22.52 -8.11
N LEU A 111 10.36 22.81 -8.57
CA LEU A 111 11.59 22.30 -7.96
C LEU A 111 11.77 22.81 -6.53
N ASP A 112 11.52 24.10 -6.29
CA ASP A 112 11.66 24.73 -4.98
C ASP A 112 10.67 24.11 -3.98
N CYS A 113 9.44 23.85 -4.42
CA CYS A 113 8.46 23.15 -3.61
C CYS A 113 8.87 21.69 -3.31
N ILE A 114 9.47 21.00 -4.28
CA ILE A 114 10.00 19.63 -4.10
C ILE A 114 11.16 19.62 -3.10
N LEU A 115 12.07 20.59 -3.18
CA LEU A 115 13.18 20.75 -2.24
C LEU A 115 12.68 21.06 -0.83
N SER A 116 11.54 21.75 -0.73
CA SER A 116 10.84 22.03 0.54
C SER A 116 10.08 20.81 1.09
N GLY A 117 10.13 19.66 0.42
CA GLY A 117 9.49 18.42 0.87
C GLY A 117 7.97 18.36 0.65
N GLN A 118 7.41 19.26 -0.15
CA GLN A 118 5.96 19.32 -0.37
C GLN A 118 5.46 18.14 -1.23
N SER A 119 4.26 17.66 -0.90
CA SER A 119 3.54 16.64 -1.67
C SER A 119 2.91 17.23 -2.94
N ILE A 120 2.57 16.39 -3.92
CA ILE A 120 1.91 16.85 -5.17
C ILE A 120 0.63 17.65 -4.88
N ALA A 121 -0.11 17.30 -3.82
CA ALA A 121 -1.30 18.04 -3.41
C ALA A 121 -0.93 19.43 -2.87
N GLU A 122 0.04 19.51 -1.96
CA GLU A 122 0.52 20.78 -1.40
C GLU A 122 1.12 21.70 -2.47
N ILE A 123 1.89 21.15 -3.42
CA ILE A 123 2.42 21.90 -4.57
C ILE A 123 1.28 22.45 -5.43
N SER A 124 0.24 21.64 -5.65
CA SER A 124 -0.92 22.03 -6.46
C SER A 124 -1.69 23.20 -5.84
N GLU A 125 -1.80 23.20 -4.51
CA GLU A 125 -2.41 24.28 -3.74
C GLU A 125 -1.52 25.52 -3.73
N ALA A 126 -0.22 25.36 -3.46
CA ALA A 126 0.74 26.46 -3.38
C ALA A 126 0.89 27.22 -4.71
N LEU A 127 0.88 26.51 -5.84
CA LEU A 127 1.03 27.08 -7.18
C LEU A 127 -0.30 27.36 -7.89
N PHE A 128 -1.44 27.10 -7.23
CA PHE A 128 -2.80 27.25 -7.79
C PHE A 128 -2.99 26.54 -9.14
N ILE A 129 -2.48 25.30 -9.26
CA ILE A 129 -2.58 24.47 -10.47
C ILE A 129 -3.13 23.09 -10.14
N SER A 130 -3.61 22.35 -11.14
CA SER A 130 -4.09 20.98 -10.90
C SER A 130 -2.93 20.03 -10.56
N GLN A 131 -3.19 18.98 -9.76
CA GLN A 131 -2.22 17.91 -9.50
C GLN A 131 -1.71 17.25 -10.79
N ARG A 132 -2.54 17.19 -11.84
CA ARG A 132 -2.13 16.69 -13.16
C ARG A 132 -1.07 17.59 -13.80
N THR A 133 -1.22 18.90 -13.67
CA THR A 133 -0.26 19.89 -14.15
C THR A 133 1.04 19.82 -13.37
N VAL A 134 0.99 19.65 -12.04
CA VAL A 134 2.17 19.41 -11.20
C VAL A 134 2.94 18.18 -11.70
N LYS A 135 2.25 17.04 -11.89
CA LYS A 135 2.88 15.81 -12.43
C LYS A 135 3.52 16.03 -13.79
N PHE A 136 2.90 16.81 -14.66
CA PHE A 136 3.46 17.16 -15.96
C PHE A 136 4.77 17.95 -15.81
N HIS A 137 4.80 18.98 -14.96
CA HIS A 137 6.01 19.76 -14.69
C HIS A 137 7.12 18.89 -14.08
N ILE A 138 6.78 17.99 -13.15
CA ILE A 138 7.72 17.02 -12.56
C ILE A 138 8.35 16.14 -13.66
N THR A 139 7.53 15.56 -14.54
CA THR A 139 8.05 14.72 -15.64
C THR A 139 8.95 15.50 -16.59
N SER A 140 8.58 16.74 -16.94
CA SER A 140 9.41 17.60 -17.79
C SER A 140 10.74 17.94 -17.11
N LEU A 141 10.70 18.25 -15.82
CA LEU A 141 11.88 18.52 -15.01
C LEU A 141 12.80 17.31 -14.95
N LEU A 142 12.27 16.14 -14.59
CA LEU A 142 13.03 14.88 -14.53
C LEU A 142 13.72 14.56 -15.87
N ARG A 143 13.04 14.82 -16.99
CA ARG A 143 13.60 14.66 -18.33
C ARG A 143 14.76 15.63 -18.59
N LYS A 144 14.65 16.90 -18.17
CA LYS A 144 15.71 17.92 -18.33
C LYS A 144 16.92 17.67 -17.45
N THR A 145 16.71 17.09 -16.27
CA THR A 145 17.79 16.74 -15.33
C THR A 145 18.39 15.36 -15.60
N GLY A 146 17.77 14.56 -16.49
CA GLY A 146 18.24 13.22 -16.85
C GLY A 146 17.96 12.16 -15.79
N THR A 147 17.02 12.41 -14.88
CA THR A 147 16.69 11.55 -13.73
C THR A 147 15.37 10.84 -13.94
N THR A 148 15.19 9.66 -13.37
CA THR A 148 13.98 8.83 -13.50
C THR A 148 13.00 8.99 -12.34
N SER A 149 13.47 9.51 -11.21
CA SER A 149 12.68 9.65 -9.98
C SER A 149 12.97 10.97 -9.26
N GLN A 150 11.98 11.50 -8.56
CA GLN A 150 12.12 12.66 -7.67
C GLN A 150 13.22 12.43 -6.61
N LYS A 151 13.41 11.19 -6.13
CA LYS A 151 14.50 10.86 -5.20
C LYS A 151 15.88 10.95 -5.86
N GLU A 152 15.97 10.49 -7.10
CA GLU A 152 17.22 10.51 -7.88
C GLU A 152 17.60 11.96 -8.23
N LEU A 153 16.61 12.78 -8.57
CA LEU A 153 16.78 14.23 -8.72
C LEU A 153 17.37 14.86 -7.46
N LEU A 154 16.80 14.61 -6.29
CA LEU A 154 17.32 15.14 -5.03
C LEU A 154 18.76 14.69 -4.78
N LEU A 155 19.05 13.40 -4.96
CA LEU A 155 20.40 12.84 -4.85
C LEU A 155 21.40 13.51 -5.80
N LEU A 156 21.04 13.70 -7.07
CA LEU A 156 21.89 14.35 -8.06
C LEU A 156 22.17 15.81 -7.71
N LEU A 157 21.17 16.52 -7.19
CA LEU A 157 21.35 17.89 -6.73
C LEU A 157 22.30 17.96 -5.54
N TYR A 158 22.20 17.02 -4.60
CA TYR A 158 23.10 16.93 -3.44
C TYR A 158 24.53 16.52 -3.81
N GLU A 159 24.72 15.50 -4.66
CA GLU A 159 26.04 15.02 -5.07
C GLU A 159 26.85 16.12 -5.77
N LYS A 160 26.18 16.96 -6.57
CA LYS A 160 26.81 18.08 -7.28
C LYS A 160 27.15 19.28 -6.38
N GLN A 161 26.77 19.28 -5.09
CA GLN A 161 27.18 20.32 -4.13
C GLN A 161 28.48 20.00 -3.38
N GLY A 162 28.93 18.74 -3.39
CA GLY A 162 30.15 18.29 -2.69
C GLY A 162 31.46 18.41 -3.47
N LYS A 163 31.46 19.10 -4.61
CA LYS A 163 32.64 19.35 -5.47
C LYS A 163 32.72 20.83 -5.82
#